data_AF-A0A2J7RG59-F1
#
_entry.id   AF-A0A2J7RG59-F1
#
_cell.length_a   1.000
_cell.length_b   1.000
_cell.length_c   1.000
_cell.angle_alpha   90.00
_cell.angle_beta   90.00
_cell.angle_gamma   90.00
#
_symmetry.space_group_name_H-M   'P 1'
#
loop_
_entity.id
_entity.type
_entity.pdbx_description
1 polymer ?
#
loop_
_entity_poly.entity_id
_entity_poly.type
_entity_poly.pdbx_seq_one_letter_code
_entity_poly.pdbx_strand_id
1 'polypeptide(L)'
;MISGDCTLLFLQIISKLMCHFLRGTRVADHSVPSQIVLKFSSMMTELQDLLGKLGQALLHREHNCLLMVAFLQLCYNWGEMKVLLIHYSVKYESAADLQLAALQEDISATNLSYLHPYLNSELWNLVAQRIDNFGEADCKELLVKLILQKLQAVVLYVNNNKTRQDIMLSAARHLMSHIREAWPIILTGANALLVTSVLNPEQLECFANHVVQEIGCSSESCSEGLDALKKPGVQENRILVVAFTCAALRCIMKLFSGIKRKIDRASHQVVHLTLARKVLTRLDPCHILTCMSKDDLEALTPVVRDMASAVNGSFKKEEDSLVTDGWKLDVMGVQRYLHILELLPLQHTPGILKSLLVVSILALAITFERSDISRGEQLSNIRSLLYRHLLLGLLDSPGLPDLSSYLSIGQLANWLTNLDLPLSRDLQCLLFQRLFESSLSCSSTLHQLQDEMPVLQKQSSQWPQDMKTLGTAVALLQVLNKHENPEDQSLCLKYQRRLLRSIVRIMEHQDGAAASPSVFEGYNLMLIWCLQEGDSKQLEKLTPHLSTVVEACGVE
;
A
#
# COMPACT_ATOMS: atom_id res chain seq x y z
N MET A 1 -54.02 3.84 -14.21
CA MET A 1 -52.62 4.18 -13.87
C MET A 1 -52.30 4.03 -12.38
N ILE A 2 -53.24 4.22 -11.44
CA ILE A 2 -52.95 4.20 -9.98
C ILE A 2 -52.72 2.78 -9.37
N SER A 3 -53.20 1.69 -9.99
CA SER A 3 -53.05 0.33 -9.40
C SER A 3 -51.70 -0.36 -9.67
N GLY A 4 -50.97 0.07 -10.71
CA GLY A 4 -49.67 -0.52 -11.08
C GLY A 4 -48.57 -0.16 -10.09
N ASP A 5 -48.54 1.10 -9.66
CA ASP A 5 -47.51 1.62 -8.76
C ASP A 5 -47.61 1.03 -7.35
N CYS A 6 -48.83 0.83 -6.84
CA CYS A 6 -49.04 0.17 -5.54
C CYS A 6 -48.51 -1.27 -5.56
N THR A 7 -48.75 -2.02 -6.64
CA THR A 7 -48.29 -3.42 -6.74
C THR A 7 -46.77 -3.52 -6.77
N LEU A 8 -46.12 -2.59 -7.49
CA LEU A 8 -44.66 -2.49 -7.55
C LEU A 8 -44.06 -2.16 -6.18
N LEU A 9 -44.65 -1.19 -5.48
CA LEU A 9 -44.24 -0.82 -4.12
C LEU A 9 -44.41 -1.98 -3.14
N PHE A 10 -45.54 -2.70 -3.20
CA PHE A 10 -45.77 -3.87 -2.36
C PHE A 10 -44.71 -4.94 -2.58
N LEU A 11 -44.34 -5.22 -3.84
CA LEU A 11 -43.28 -6.19 -4.11
C LEU A 11 -41.94 -5.74 -3.53
N GLN A 12 -41.57 -4.47 -3.68
CA GLN A 12 -40.34 -3.93 -3.10
C GLN A 12 -40.32 -4.05 -1.56
N ILE A 13 -41.43 -3.76 -0.90
CA ILE A 13 -41.56 -3.88 0.56
C ILE A 13 -41.40 -5.34 0.98
N ILE A 14 -42.11 -6.26 0.32
CA ILE A 14 -42.02 -7.70 0.61
C ILE A 14 -40.60 -8.20 0.38
N SER A 15 -39.95 -7.81 -0.73
CA SER A 15 -38.57 -8.17 -1.02
C SER A 15 -37.61 -7.68 0.07
N LYS A 16 -37.74 -6.43 0.53
CA LYS A 16 -36.92 -5.90 1.62
C LYS A 16 -37.15 -6.64 2.93
N LEU A 17 -38.41 -6.91 3.30
CA LEU A 17 -38.74 -7.66 4.51
C LEU A 17 -38.17 -9.08 4.48
N MET A 18 -38.27 -9.75 3.34
CA MET A 18 -37.68 -11.08 3.14
C MET A 18 -36.15 -11.04 3.20
N CYS A 19 -35.50 -10.03 2.61
CA CYS A 19 -34.05 -9.85 2.76
C CYS A 19 -33.65 -9.67 4.23
N HIS A 20 -34.40 -8.85 5.00
CA HIS A 20 -34.16 -8.67 6.42
C HIS A 20 -34.37 -9.97 7.22
N PHE A 21 -35.42 -10.71 6.91
CA PHE A 21 -35.70 -12.01 7.52
C PHE A 21 -34.55 -12.98 7.29
N LEU A 22 -34.10 -13.15 6.03
CA LEU A 22 -32.98 -14.05 5.70
C LEU A 22 -31.70 -13.65 6.43
N ARG A 23 -31.31 -12.36 6.40
CA ARG A 23 -30.11 -11.85 7.09
C ARG A 23 -30.18 -12.00 8.61
N GLY A 24 -31.37 -11.87 9.19
CA GLY A 24 -31.59 -11.96 10.63
C GLY A 24 -31.66 -13.39 11.17
N THR A 25 -31.80 -14.40 10.29
CA THR A 25 -32.03 -15.76 10.74
C THR A 25 -30.71 -16.47 11.08
N ARG A 26 -30.60 -16.98 12.30
CA ARG A 26 -29.46 -17.80 12.75
C ARG A 26 -29.82 -19.28 12.68
N VAL A 27 -29.49 -19.93 11.56
CA VAL A 27 -29.83 -21.34 11.30
C VAL A 27 -28.58 -22.25 11.26
N ALA A 28 -27.39 -21.66 11.21
CA ALA A 28 -26.10 -22.34 11.13
C ALA A 28 -25.33 -22.40 12.46
N ASP A 29 -26.02 -22.22 13.58
CA ASP A 29 -25.42 -22.33 14.91
C ASP A 29 -25.54 -23.79 15.40
N HIS A 30 -24.48 -24.29 16.06
CA HIS A 30 -24.41 -25.64 16.62
C HIS A 30 -25.45 -25.89 17.73
N SER A 31 -26.03 -24.83 18.27
CA SER A 31 -27.12 -24.86 19.25
C SER A 31 -28.52 -24.99 18.63
N VAL A 32 -28.67 -24.87 17.30
CA VAL A 32 -29.98 -24.91 16.62
C VAL A 32 -30.44 -26.37 16.45
N PRO A 33 -31.63 -26.74 16.96
CA PRO A 33 -32.19 -28.07 16.76
C PRO A 33 -32.37 -28.44 15.28
N SER A 34 -32.04 -29.68 14.93
CA SER A 34 -32.13 -30.20 13.56
C SER A 34 -33.51 -30.03 12.91
N GLN A 35 -34.58 -30.16 13.70
CA GLN A 35 -35.95 -29.93 13.23
C GLN A 35 -36.20 -28.50 12.75
N ILE A 36 -35.57 -27.51 13.40
CA ILE A 36 -35.66 -26.10 12.99
C ILE A 36 -34.90 -25.90 11.67
N VAL A 37 -33.71 -26.52 11.55
CA VAL A 37 -32.92 -26.49 10.32
C VAL A 37 -33.71 -27.10 9.15
N LEU A 38 -34.32 -28.28 9.34
CA LEU A 38 -35.13 -28.93 8.30
C LEU A 38 -36.34 -28.10 7.88
N LYS A 39 -37.06 -27.51 8.84
CA LYS A 39 -38.19 -26.62 8.56
C LYS A 39 -37.75 -25.37 7.79
N PHE A 40 -36.61 -24.79 8.16
CA PHE A 40 -36.05 -23.64 7.46
C PHE A 40 -35.61 -24.01 6.04
N SER A 41 -34.97 -25.17 5.85
CA SER A 41 -34.59 -25.67 4.53
C SER A 41 -35.81 -25.88 3.62
N SER A 42 -36.91 -26.44 4.15
CA SER A 42 -38.17 -26.55 3.39
C SER A 42 -38.68 -25.18 2.91
N MET A 43 -38.67 -24.18 3.79
CA MET A 43 -39.06 -22.82 3.43
C MET A 43 -38.10 -22.19 2.40
N MET A 44 -36.80 -22.51 2.46
CA MET A 44 -35.83 -22.08 1.44
C MET A 44 -36.13 -22.68 0.07
N THR A 45 -36.59 -23.94 0.02
CA THR A 45 -37.06 -24.59 -1.22
C THR A 45 -38.34 -23.94 -1.76
N GLU A 46 -39.30 -23.61 -0.90
CA GLU A 46 -40.51 -22.87 -1.33
C GLU A 46 -40.15 -21.48 -1.87
N LEU A 47 -39.23 -20.78 -1.22
CA LEU A 47 -38.72 -19.49 -1.69
C LEU A 47 -37.98 -19.62 -3.02
N GLN A 48 -37.22 -20.71 -3.22
CA GLN A 48 -36.57 -21.02 -4.50
C GLN A 48 -37.59 -21.08 -5.65
N ASP A 49 -38.71 -21.78 -5.45
CA ASP A 49 -39.76 -21.89 -6.47
C ASP A 49 -40.43 -20.55 -6.78
N LEU A 50 -40.65 -19.73 -5.74
CA LEU A 50 -41.19 -18.37 -5.90
C LEU A 50 -40.21 -17.47 -6.67
N LEU A 51 -38.92 -17.57 -6.39
CA LEU A 51 -37.87 -16.84 -7.12
C LEU A 51 -37.82 -17.25 -8.60
N GLY A 52 -37.95 -18.55 -8.90
CA GLY A 52 -38.04 -19.04 -10.28
C GLY A 52 -39.23 -18.42 -11.04
N LYS A 53 -40.42 -18.43 -10.41
CA LYS A 53 -41.63 -17.81 -10.99
C LYS A 53 -41.48 -16.30 -11.18
N LEU A 54 -40.92 -15.60 -10.18
CA LEU A 54 -40.68 -14.16 -10.26
C LEU A 54 -39.67 -13.82 -11.37
N GLY A 55 -38.55 -14.52 -11.43
CA GLY A 55 -37.51 -14.32 -12.46
C GLY A 55 -38.07 -14.52 -13.87
N GLN A 56 -38.81 -15.60 -14.10
CA GLN A 56 -39.48 -15.83 -15.39
C GLN A 56 -40.49 -14.73 -15.71
N ALA A 57 -41.33 -14.31 -14.76
CA ALA A 57 -42.31 -13.25 -14.98
C ALA A 57 -41.65 -11.90 -15.33
N LEU A 58 -40.51 -11.58 -14.71
CA LEU A 58 -39.72 -10.38 -15.04
C LEU A 58 -39.15 -10.46 -16.45
N LEU A 59 -38.68 -11.63 -16.87
CA LEU A 59 -38.15 -11.85 -18.21
C LEU A 59 -39.23 -11.78 -19.32
N HIS A 60 -40.50 -12.00 -19.00
CA HIS A 60 -41.60 -11.84 -19.96
C HIS A 60 -42.13 -10.39 -20.08
N ARG A 61 -41.60 -9.46 -19.28
CA ARG A 61 -42.01 -8.04 -19.27
C ARG A 61 -40.89 -7.14 -19.76
N GLU A 62 -41.24 -5.90 -20.08
CA GLU A 62 -40.26 -4.83 -20.31
C GLU A 62 -39.38 -4.63 -19.07
N HIS A 63 -38.14 -4.19 -19.29
CA HIS A 63 -37.18 -4.01 -18.20
C HIS A 63 -37.68 -2.95 -17.22
N ASN A 64 -37.73 -3.31 -15.94
CA ASN A 64 -38.03 -2.40 -14.84
C ASN A 64 -36.92 -2.52 -13.80
N CYS A 65 -36.11 -1.46 -13.66
CA CYS A 65 -34.94 -1.44 -12.79
C CYS A 65 -35.31 -1.78 -11.33
N LEU A 66 -36.36 -1.18 -10.80
CA LEU A 66 -36.80 -1.35 -9.42
C LEU A 66 -37.18 -2.80 -9.10
N LEU A 67 -37.90 -3.48 -10.00
CA LEU A 67 -38.26 -4.88 -9.84
C LEU A 67 -37.04 -5.80 -10.01
N MET A 68 -36.15 -5.48 -10.95
CA MET A 68 -34.92 -6.24 -11.16
C MET A 68 -34.01 -6.15 -9.92
N VAL A 69 -33.81 -4.96 -9.35
CA VAL A 69 -33.08 -4.76 -8.09
C VAL A 69 -33.69 -5.59 -6.97
N ALA A 70 -35.02 -5.53 -6.78
CA ALA A 70 -35.71 -6.29 -5.73
C ALA A 70 -35.52 -7.82 -5.90
N PHE A 71 -35.58 -8.31 -7.14
CA PHE A 71 -35.33 -9.71 -7.47
C PHE A 71 -33.87 -10.12 -7.20
N LEU A 72 -32.89 -9.36 -7.68
CA LEU A 72 -31.47 -9.67 -7.51
C LEU A 72 -31.05 -9.61 -6.02
N GLN A 73 -31.61 -8.67 -5.24
CA GLN A 73 -31.40 -8.62 -3.79
C GLN A 73 -31.89 -9.89 -3.10
N LEU A 74 -33.09 -10.37 -3.45
CA LEU A 74 -33.60 -11.62 -2.92
C LEU A 74 -32.72 -12.81 -3.34
N CYS A 75 -32.32 -12.88 -4.60
CA CYS A 75 -31.41 -13.91 -5.09
C CYS A 75 -30.12 -13.94 -4.28
N TYR A 76 -29.50 -12.78 -4.06
CA TYR A 76 -28.24 -12.68 -3.32
C TYR A 76 -28.39 -13.17 -1.88
N ASN A 77 -29.41 -12.70 -1.15
CA ASN A 77 -29.62 -13.11 0.24
C ASN A 77 -30.02 -14.59 0.36
N TRP A 78 -30.81 -15.10 -0.59
CA TRP A 78 -31.12 -16.53 -0.66
C TRP A 78 -29.86 -17.36 -0.91
N GLY A 79 -28.99 -16.90 -1.82
CA GLY A 79 -27.70 -17.53 -2.11
C GLY A 79 -26.77 -17.56 -0.90
N GLU A 80 -26.68 -16.48 -0.13
CA GLU A 80 -25.85 -16.41 1.08
C GLU A 80 -26.32 -17.45 2.09
N MET A 81 -27.63 -17.52 2.33
CA MET A 81 -28.23 -18.51 3.22
C MET A 81 -28.04 -19.94 2.70
N LYS A 82 -28.11 -20.16 1.39
CA LYS A 82 -27.86 -21.48 0.80
C LYS A 82 -26.40 -21.92 0.99
N VAL A 83 -25.42 -21.05 0.69
CA VAL A 83 -23.99 -21.35 0.91
C VAL A 83 -23.72 -21.64 2.39
N LEU A 84 -24.30 -20.85 3.29
CA LEU A 84 -24.21 -21.05 4.73
C LEU A 84 -24.83 -22.39 5.16
N LEU A 85 -26.02 -22.74 4.66
CA LEU A 85 -26.62 -24.05 4.93
C LEU A 85 -25.75 -25.20 4.43
N ILE A 86 -25.20 -25.12 3.21
CA ILE A 86 -24.28 -26.13 2.66
C ILE A 86 -23.05 -26.31 3.55
N HIS A 87 -22.44 -25.20 3.99
CA HIS A 87 -21.24 -25.24 4.81
C HIS A 87 -21.45 -25.97 6.14
N TYR A 88 -22.60 -25.74 6.79
CA TYR A 88 -22.91 -26.31 8.09
C TYR A 88 -23.74 -27.61 8.03
N SER A 89 -24.30 -27.96 6.86
CA SER A 89 -25.09 -29.19 6.67
C SER A 89 -24.27 -30.46 6.64
N VAL A 90 -22.93 -30.38 6.69
CA VAL A 90 -22.01 -31.53 6.78
C VAL A 90 -22.33 -32.45 7.97
N LYS A 91 -23.08 -31.97 8.98
CA LYS A 91 -23.55 -32.78 10.13
C LYS A 91 -24.82 -33.61 9.87
N TYR A 92 -25.52 -33.39 8.76
CA TYR A 92 -26.84 -33.98 8.51
C TYR A 92 -26.80 -34.83 7.23
N GLU A 93 -26.65 -36.14 7.38
CA GLU A 93 -26.52 -37.13 6.28
C GLU A 93 -27.71 -37.16 5.29
N SER A 94 -28.85 -36.51 5.61
CA SER A 94 -30.05 -36.52 4.77
C SER A 94 -30.23 -35.28 3.87
N ALA A 95 -29.24 -34.40 3.75
CA ALA A 95 -29.37 -33.10 3.09
C ALA A 95 -29.07 -33.13 1.56
N ALA A 96 -29.55 -34.13 0.84
CA ALA A 96 -29.34 -34.23 -0.62
C ALA A 96 -29.88 -33.00 -1.38
N ASP A 97 -30.97 -32.39 -0.90
CA ASP A 97 -31.61 -31.23 -1.52
C ASP A 97 -30.86 -29.90 -1.32
N LEU A 98 -29.86 -29.87 -0.42
CA LEU A 98 -29.06 -28.68 -0.17
C LEU A 98 -27.79 -28.63 -1.04
N GLN A 99 -27.51 -29.66 -1.83
CA GLN A 99 -26.30 -29.69 -2.67
C GLN A 99 -26.34 -28.63 -3.78
N LEU A 100 -25.14 -28.23 -4.23
CA LEU A 100 -25.00 -27.38 -5.41
C LEU A 100 -25.49 -28.15 -6.64
N ALA A 101 -26.10 -27.43 -7.58
CA ALA A 101 -26.54 -28.07 -8.82
C ALA A 101 -25.32 -28.61 -9.58
N ALA A 102 -25.52 -29.62 -10.42
CA ALA A 102 -24.44 -30.07 -11.30
C ALA A 102 -23.97 -28.90 -12.19
N LEU A 103 -22.65 -28.73 -12.30
CA LEU A 103 -22.07 -27.79 -13.24
C LEU A 103 -22.48 -28.17 -14.66
N GLN A 104 -23.19 -27.25 -15.32
CA GLN A 104 -23.59 -27.38 -16.72
C GLN A 104 -22.40 -27.08 -17.65
N GLU A 105 -22.53 -27.39 -18.94
CA GLU A 105 -21.48 -27.12 -19.95
C GLU A 105 -21.14 -25.62 -20.08
N ASP A 106 -22.09 -24.73 -19.79
CA ASP A 106 -21.87 -23.28 -19.83
C ASP A 106 -21.08 -22.78 -18.61
N ILE A 107 -19.81 -22.44 -18.84
CA ILE A 107 -18.87 -21.88 -17.86
C ILE A 107 -18.86 -20.34 -17.82
N SER A 108 -19.82 -19.66 -18.48
CA SER A 108 -19.92 -18.20 -18.47
C SER A 108 -20.00 -17.65 -17.04
N ALA A 109 -19.46 -16.45 -16.80
CA ALA A 109 -19.52 -15.79 -15.50
C ALA A 109 -20.98 -15.62 -15.03
N THR A 110 -21.85 -15.27 -15.99
CA THR A 110 -23.27 -14.97 -15.81
C THR A 110 -24.16 -16.21 -15.67
N ASN A 111 -23.66 -17.42 -15.94
CA ASN A 111 -24.40 -18.64 -15.61
C ASN A 111 -24.43 -18.87 -14.09
N LEU A 112 -25.44 -18.34 -13.41
CA LEU A 112 -25.61 -18.46 -11.96
C LEU A 112 -26.35 -19.72 -11.52
N SER A 113 -26.82 -20.56 -12.46
CA SER A 113 -27.67 -21.74 -12.19
C SER A 113 -27.06 -22.75 -11.24
N TYR A 114 -25.73 -22.80 -11.17
CA TYR A 114 -24.97 -23.65 -10.26
C TYR A 114 -25.37 -23.44 -8.78
N LEU A 115 -25.43 -22.16 -8.37
CA LEU A 115 -25.85 -21.79 -7.02
C LEU A 115 -27.36 -21.49 -6.97
N HIS A 116 -27.90 -20.90 -8.04
CA HIS A 116 -29.27 -20.44 -8.16
C HIS A 116 -30.07 -21.26 -9.20
N PRO A 117 -30.43 -22.52 -8.89
CA PRO A 117 -30.95 -23.50 -9.86
C PRO A 117 -32.39 -23.24 -10.33
N TYR A 118 -33.06 -22.24 -9.77
CA TYR A 118 -34.43 -21.86 -10.12
C TYR A 118 -34.56 -21.14 -11.46
N LEU A 119 -33.44 -20.71 -12.06
CA LEU A 119 -33.34 -20.33 -13.46
C LEU A 119 -32.21 -21.14 -14.11
N ASN A 120 -32.40 -21.55 -15.35
CA ASN A 120 -31.36 -22.23 -16.13
C ASN A 120 -30.30 -21.23 -16.63
N SER A 121 -29.22 -21.74 -17.24
CA SER A 121 -28.13 -20.91 -17.79
C SER A 121 -28.63 -19.84 -18.77
N GLU A 122 -29.51 -20.21 -19.70
CA GLU A 122 -30.09 -19.30 -20.70
C GLU A 122 -30.82 -18.12 -20.07
N LEU A 123 -31.68 -18.38 -19.08
CA LEU A 123 -32.44 -17.35 -18.39
C LEU A 123 -31.53 -16.44 -17.56
N TRP A 124 -30.50 -16.98 -16.91
CA TRP A 124 -29.51 -16.17 -16.19
C TRP A 124 -28.69 -15.29 -17.13
N ASN A 125 -28.27 -15.82 -18.28
CA ASN A 125 -27.59 -15.04 -19.30
C ASN A 125 -28.51 -13.93 -19.87
N LEU A 126 -29.81 -14.20 -20.04
CA LEU A 126 -30.78 -13.18 -20.43
C LEU A 126 -30.98 -12.09 -19.37
N VAL A 127 -30.97 -12.45 -18.08
CA VAL A 127 -30.97 -11.48 -16.97
C VAL A 127 -29.75 -10.56 -17.08
N ALA A 128 -28.55 -11.13 -17.24
CA ALA A 128 -27.32 -10.37 -17.37
C ALA A 128 -27.35 -9.43 -18.59
N GLN A 129 -27.76 -9.93 -19.76
CA GLN A 129 -27.89 -9.11 -20.98
C GLN A 129 -28.88 -7.95 -20.79
N ARG A 130 -29.99 -8.16 -20.08
CA ARG A 130 -30.93 -7.07 -19.78
C ARG A 130 -30.33 -6.01 -18.86
N ILE A 131 -29.55 -6.44 -17.86
CA ILE A 131 -28.86 -5.52 -16.95
C ILE A 131 -27.79 -4.73 -17.70
N ASP A 132 -27.03 -5.38 -18.58
CA ASP A 132 -26.00 -4.70 -19.37
C ASP A 132 -26.60 -3.66 -20.31
N ASN A 133 -27.73 -3.98 -20.96
CA ASN A 133 -28.37 -3.10 -21.93
C ASN A 133 -29.24 -2.00 -21.31
N PHE A 134 -29.94 -2.29 -20.20
CA PHE A 134 -31.00 -1.41 -19.66
C PHE A 134 -30.87 -1.14 -18.15
N GLY A 135 -29.98 -1.84 -17.45
CA GLY A 135 -29.85 -1.74 -16.00
C GLY A 135 -29.08 -0.51 -15.54
N GLU A 136 -29.53 0.06 -14.42
CA GLU A 136 -28.83 1.12 -13.71
C GLU A 136 -27.72 0.56 -12.79
N ALA A 137 -27.00 1.45 -12.10
CA ALA A 137 -25.86 1.10 -11.25
C ALA A 137 -26.19 0.01 -10.21
N ASP A 138 -27.33 0.12 -9.52
CA ASP A 138 -27.77 -0.84 -8.51
C ASP A 138 -27.95 -2.26 -9.09
N CYS A 139 -28.51 -2.38 -10.30
CA CYS A 139 -28.66 -3.68 -10.97
C CYS A 139 -27.31 -4.31 -11.27
N LYS A 140 -26.38 -3.50 -11.78
CA LYS A 140 -25.02 -3.94 -12.14
C LYS A 140 -24.22 -4.35 -10.90
N GLU A 141 -24.30 -3.56 -9.84
CA GLU A 141 -23.66 -3.86 -8.55
C GLU A 141 -24.17 -5.20 -7.98
N LEU A 142 -25.49 -5.44 -8.03
CA LEU A 142 -26.09 -6.69 -7.56
C LEU A 142 -25.72 -7.89 -8.44
N LEU A 143 -25.62 -7.70 -9.76
CA LEU A 143 -25.13 -8.75 -10.65
C LEU A 143 -23.68 -9.14 -10.31
N VAL A 144 -22.80 -8.16 -10.07
CA VAL A 144 -21.43 -8.42 -9.62
C VAL A 144 -21.42 -9.17 -8.28
N LYS A 145 -22.27 -8.79 -7.31
CA LYS A 145 -22.40 -9.52 -6.04
C LYS A 145 -22.77 -10.98 -6.23
N LEU A 146 -23.71 -11.28 -7.13
CA LEU A 146 -24.10 -12.66 -7.44
C LEU A 146 -22.97 -13.44 -8.12
N ILE A 147 -22.19 -12.79 -9.00
CA ILE A 147 -21.04 -13.43 -9.66
C ILE A 147 -19.93 -13.74 -8.64
N LEU A 148 -19.65 -12.82 -7.70
CA LEU A 148 -18.70 -13.06 -6.62
C LEU A 148 -19.17 -14.18 -5.68
N GLN A 149 -20.46 -14.23 -5.38
CA GLN A 149 -21.07 -15.30 -4.58
C GLN A 149 -20.95 -16.67 -5.28
N LYS A 150 -21.21 -16.73 -6.59
CA LYS A 150 -20.95 -17.93 -7.40
C LYS A 150 -19.48 -18.32 -7.35
N LEU A 151 -18.57 -17.36 -7.54
CA LEU A 151 -17.12 -17.59 -7.52
C LEU A 151 -16.67 -18.18 -6.18
N GLN A 152 -17.20 -17.65 -5.06
CA GLN A 152 -16.95 -18.19 -3.72
C GLN A 152 -17.42 -19.65 -3.61
N ALA A 153 -18.64 -19.96 -4.04
CA ALA A 153 -19.15 -21.33 -4.04
C ALA A 153 -18.29 -22.28 -4.91
N VAL A 154 -17.84 -21.80 -6.08
CA VAL A 154 -16.98 -22.59 -6.98
C VAL A 154 -15.63 -22.88 -6.34
N VAL A 155 -15.00 -21.90 -5.68
CA VAL A 155 -13.72 -22.09 -5.00
C VAL A 155 -13.84 -23.07 -3.82
N LEU A 156 -14.96 -23.01 -3.08
CA LEU A 156 -15.16 -23.84 -1.88
C LEU A 156 -15.56 -25.28 -2.18
N TYR A 157 -16.37 -25.52 -3.22
CA TYR A 157 -17.08 -26.80 -3.37
C TYR A 157 -16.82 -27.54 -4.69
N VAL A 158 -16.18 -26.93 -5.70
CA VAL A 158 -15.92 -27.60 -6.98
C VAL A 158 -14.59 -28.33 -6.94
N ASN A 159 -14.62 -29.66 -6.89
CA ASN A 159 -13.39 -30.47 -6.78
C ASN A 159 -12.57 -30.56 -8.09
N ASN A 160 -13.19 -30.41 -9.26
CA ASN A 160 -12.49 -30.48 -10.54
C ASN A 160 -11.67 -29.21 -10.80
N ASN A 161 -10.33 -29.32 -10.70
CA ASN A 161 -9.42 -28.18 -10.86
C ASN A 161 -9.54 -27.49 -12.22
N LYS A 162 -9.74 -28.23 -13.31
CA LYS A 162 -9.83 -27.64 -14.66
C LYS A 162 -11.10 -26.80 -14.79
N THR A 163 -12.24 -27.38 -14.46
CA THR A 163 -13.53 -26.67 -14.51
C THR A 163 -13.55 -25.47 -13.56
N ARG A 164 -12.96 -25.62 -12.36
CA ARG A 164 -12.81 -24.51 -11.40
C ARG A 164 -12.01 -23.36 -12.02
N GLN A 165 -10.85 -23.65 -12.63
CA GLN A 165 -10.01 -22.63 -13.28
C GLN A 165 -10.72 -21.95 -14.44
N ASP A 166 -11.42 -22.69 -15.30
CA ASP A 166 -12.14 -22.13 -16.45
C ASP A 166 -13.22 -21.13 -16.01
N ILE A 167 -13.97 -21.46 -14.95
CA ILE A 167 -14.98 -20.57 -14.37
C ILE A 167 -14.35 -19.36 -13.69
N MET A 168 -13.25 -19.55 -12.95
CA MET A 168 -12.50 -18.45 -12.32
C MET A 168 -12.01 -17.46 -13.39
N LEU A 169 -11.46 -17.94 -14.50
CA LEU A 169 -11.02 -17.10 -15.62
C LEU A 169 -12.18 -16.35 -16.28
N SER A 170 -13.32 -17.02 -16.44
CA SER A 170 -14.54 -16.42 -16.97
C SER A 170 -15.04 -15.28 -16.06
N ALA A 171 -15.10 -15.53 -14.74
CA ALA A 171 -15.46 -14.52 -13.74
C ALA A 171 -14.46 -13.35 -13.71
N ALA A 172 -13.15 -13.63 -13.77
CA ALA A 172 -12.10 -12.61 -13.85
C ALA A 172 -12.33 -11.65 -15.01
N ARG A 173 -12.56 -12.19 -16.22
CA ARG A 173 -12.81 -11.38 -17.42
C ARG A 173 -14.04 -10.49 -17.27
N HIS A 174 -15.12 -11.03 -16.69
CA HIS A 174 -16.34 -10.26 -16.46
C HIS A 174 -16.14 -9.16 -15.40
N LEU A 175 -15.49 -9.46 -14.27
CA LEU A 175 -15.17 -8.45 -13.27
C LEU A 175 -14.32 -7.30 -13.85
N MET A 176 -13.39 -7.62 -14.75
CA MET A 176 -12.57 -6.61 -15.42
C MET A 176 -13.35 -5.80 -16.47
N SER A 177 -14.33 -6.38 -17.17
CA SER A 177 -15.17 -5.63 -18.11
C SER A 177 -16.16 -4.69 -17.39
N HIS A 178 -16.51 -5.00 -16.14
CA HIS A 178 -17.40 -4.21 -15.28
C HIS A 178 -16.67 -3.63 -14.07
N ILE A 179 -15.40 -3.23 -14.27
CA ILE A 179 -14.51 -2.83 -13.17
C ILE A 179 -15.05 -1.66 -12.33
N ARG A 180 -15.76 -0.72 -12.98
CA ARG A 180 -16.31 0.48 -12.33
C ARG A 180 -17.35 0.12 -11.28
N GLU A 181 -18.24 -0.81 -11.59
CA GLU A 181 -19.26 -1.31 -10.68
C GLU A 181 -18.69 -2.35 -9.71
N ALA A 182 -17.65 -3.09 -10.12
CA ALA A 182 -17.12 -4.19 -9.34
C ALA A 182 -16.19 -3.77 -8.20
N TRP A 183 -15.34 -2.76 -8.40
CA TRP A 183 -14.28 -2.47 -7.45
C TRP A 183 -14.73 -2.17 -6.01
N PRO A 184 -15.84 -1.42 -5.74
CA PRO A 184 -16.24 -1.14 -4.36
C PRO A 184 -16.61 -2.41 -3.60
N ILE A 185 -17.18 -3.39 -4.31
CA ILE A 185 -17.61 -4.69 -3.80
C ILE A 185 -16.41 -5.63 -3.64
N ILE A 186 -15.47 -5.60 -4.58
CA ILE A 186 -14.25 -6.43 -4.52
C ILE A 186 -13.45 -6.08 -3.26
N LEU A 187 -13.36 -4.80 -2.90
CA LEU A 187 -12.61 -4.36 -1.72
C LEU A 187 -13.33 -4.64 -0.39
N THR A 188 -14.47 -5.33 -0.37
CA THR A 188 -15.13 -5.70 0.88
C THR A 188 -14.62 -7.03 1.45
N GLY A 189 -13.90 -6.97 2.57
CA GLY A 189 -13.60 -8.13 3.43
C GLY A 189 -13.08 -9.34 2.66
N ALA A 190 -13.84 -10.44 2.67
CA ALA A 190 -13.47 -11.72 2.04
C ALA A 190 -13.35 -11.66 0.50
N ASN A 191 -14.03 -10.72 -0.17
CA ASN A 191 -14.01 -10.62 -1.64
C ASN A 191 -12.62 -10.24 -2.16
N ALA A 192 -11.86 -9.44 -1.40
CA ALA A 192 -10.53 -8.99 -1.80
C ALA A 192 -9.58 -10.18 -1.92
N LEU A 193 -9.62 -11.10 -0.94
CA LEU A 193 -8.83 -12.33 -0.95
C LEU A 193 -9.25 -13.27 -2.08
N LEU A 194 -10.58 -13.45 -2.27
CA LEU A 194 -11.13 -14.29 -3.32
C LEU A 194 -10.66 -13.82 -4.72
N VAL A 195 -10.84 -12.54 -5.03
CA VAL A 195 -10.57 -11.98 -6.36
C VAL A 195 -9.07 -11.93 -6.66
N THR A 196 -8.23 -11.66 -5.66
CA THR A 196 -6.77 -11.65 -5.85
C THR A 196 -6.23 -13.00 -6.27
N SER A 197 -6.84 -14.10 -5.80
CA SER A 197 -6.45 -15.46 -6.22
C SER A 197 -6.85 -15.81 -7.67
N VAL A 198 -7.70 -14.98 -8.28
CA VAL A 198 -8.36 -15.24 -9.57
C VAL A 198 -7.80 -14.36 -10.68
N LEU A 199 -7.45 -13.11 -10.37
CA LEU A 199 -6.89 -12.17 -11.33
C LEU A 199 -5.41 -12.47 -11.60
N ASN A 200 -5.03 -12.44 -12.88
CA ASN A 200 -3.62 -12.52 -13.27
C ASN A 200 -2.89 -11.17 -13.01
N PRO A 201 -1.55 -11.12 -13.08
CA PRO A 201 -0.79 -9.89 -12.82
C PRO A 201 -1.20 -8.67 -13.66
N GLU A 202 -1.51 -8.87 -14.95
CA GLU A 202 -1.95 -7.80 -15.86
C GLU A 202 -3.33 -7.25 -15.47
N GLN A 203 -4.25 -8.14 -15.10
CA GLN A 203 -5.59 -7.78 -14.62
C GLN A 203 -5.51 -7.09 -13.26
N LEU A 204 -4.63 -7.53 -12.36
CA LEU A 204 -4.37 -6.87 -11.08
C LEU A 204 -3.78 -5.48 -11.26
N GLU A 205 -2.84 -5.30 -12.20
CA GLU A 205 -2.32 -3.98 -12.55
C GLU A 205 -3.45 -3.08 -13.08
N CYS A 206 -4.26 -3.57 -14.02
CA CYS A 206 -5.39 -2.81 -14.55
C CYS A 206 -6.38 -2.44 -13.45
N PHE A 207 -6.68 -3.40 -12.56
CA PHE A 207 -7.56 -3.22 -11.42
C PHE A 207 -7.05 -2.13 -10.47
N ALA A 208 -5.80 -2.24 -10.03
CA ALA A 208 -5.20 -1.28 -9.12
C ALA A 208 -5.10 0.12 -9.74
N ASN A 209 -4.76 0.21 -11.03
CA ASN A 209 -4.72 1.50 -11.74
C ASN A 209 -6.08 2.17 -11.81
N HIS A 210 -7.17 1.42 -12.04
CA HIS A 210 -8.52 1.97 -12.05
C HIS A 210 -8.92 2.48 -10.66
N VAL A 211 -8.79 1.64 -9.63
CA VAL A 211 -9.14 1.99 -8.24
C VAL A 211 -8.41 3.24 -7.77
N VAL A 212 -7.08 3.28 -7.93
CA VAL A 212 -6.28 4.44 -7.48
C VAL A 212 -6.64 5.71 -8.26
N GLN A 213 -7.01 5.60 -9.54
CA GLN A 213 -7.47 6.76 -10.32
C GLN A 213 -8.85 7.25 -9.87
N GLU A 214 -9.81 6.35 -9.61
CA GLU A 214 -11.14 6.71 -9.10
C GLU A 214 -11.04 7.41 -7.73
N ILE A 215 -10.24 6.85 -6.81
CA ILE A 215 -9.97 7.47 -5.49
C ILE A 215 -9.26 8.81 -5.66
N GLY A 216 -8.26 8.88 -6.55
CA GLY A 216 -7.45 10.08 -6.75
C GLY A 216 -8.20 11.24 -7.42
N CYS A 217 -9.20 10.98 -8.28
CA CYS A 217 -9.86 11.99 -9.09
C CYS A 217 -11.07 12.68 -8.43
N SER A 218 -11.65 12.11 -7.38
CA SER A 218 -12.95 12.55 -6.87
C SER A 218 -12.85 13.34 -5.55
N SER A 219 -13.50 14.50 -5.46
CA SER A 219 -13.55 15.30 -4.22
C SER A 219 -14.61 14.81 -3.23
N GLU A 220 -15.65 14.10 -3.69
CA GLU A 220 -16.77 13.62 -2.87
C GLU A 220 -16.73 12.10 -2.62
N SER A 221 -16.30 11.27 -3.58
CA SER A 221 -16.12 9.81 -3.39
C SER A 221 -14.75 9.41 -2.81
N CYS A 222 -14.00 10.39 -2.30
CA CYS A 222 -12.69 10.16 -1.69
C CYS A 222 -12.81 9.38 -0.37
N SER A 223 -13.86 9.62 0.44
CA SER A 223 -13.99 8.95 1.75
C SER A 223 -14.25 7.45 1.63
N GLU A 224 -15.23 7.04 0.83
CA GLU A 224 -15.59 5.61 0.68
C GLU A 224 -14.47 4.79 0.05
N GLY A 225 -13.77 5.37 -0.94
CA GLY A 225 -12.62 4.73 -1.58
C GLY A 225 -11.42 4.61 -0.65
N LEU A 226 -11.09 5.65 0.11
CA LEU A 226 -10.01 5.60 1.11
C LEU A 226 -10.37 4.64 2.26
N ASP A 227 -11.63 4.58 2.68
CA ASP A 227 -12.10 3.65 3.71
C ASP A 227 -12.10 2.20 3.20
N ALA A 228 -12.31 1.98 1.91
CA ALA A 228 -12.15 0.65 1.29
C ALA A 228 -10.70 0.15 1.40
N LEU A 229 -9.70 1.02 1.26
CA LEU A 229 -8.29 0.65 1.42
C LEU A 229 -7.95 0.26 2.87
N LYS A 230 -8.63 0.82 3.87
CA LYS A 230 -8.42 0.50 5.30
C LYS A 230 -9.03 -0.83 5.73
N LYS A 231 -9.84 -1.49 4.87
CA LYS A 231 -10.48 -2.76 5.23
C LYS A 231 -9.44 -3.87 5.42
N PRO A 232 -9.61 -4.77 6.41
CA PRO A 232 -8.62 -5.79 6.74
C PRO A 232 -8.31 -6.70 5.55
N GLY A 233 -9.31 -7.08 4.74
CA GLY A 233 -9.09 -7.90 3.54
C GLY A 233 -8.19 -7.26 2.47
N VAL A 234 -8.04 -5.93 2.47
CA VAL A 234 -7.09 -5.22 1.61
C VAL A 234 -5.74 -5.11 2.29
N GLN A 235 -5.72 -4.70 3.56
CA GLN A 235 -4.50 -4.49 4.34
C GLN A 235 -3.67 -5.77 4.54
N GLU A 236 -4.34 -6.91 4.74
CA GLU A 236 -3.69 -8.21 4.94
C GLU A 236 -3.21 -8.84 3.61
N ASN A 237 -3.70 -8.34 2.48
CA ASN A 237 -3.39 -8.87 1.17
C ASN A 237 -2.18 -8.19 0.55
N ARG A 238 -1.00 -8.81 0.72
CA ARG A 238 0.29 -8.29 0.24
C ARG A 238 0.30 -7.98 -1.26
N ILE A 239 -0.38 -8.78 -2.08
CA ILE A 239 -0.41 -8.57 -3.54
C ILE A 239 -1.21 -7.31 -3.87
N LEU A 240 -2.38 -7.09 -3.25
CA LEU A 240 -3.16 -5.87 -3.46
C LEU A 240 -2.43 -4.63 -2.95
N VAL A 241 -1.79 -4.71 -1.79
CA VAL A 241 -0.99 -3.62 -1.23
C VAL A 241 0.10 -3.18 -2.22
N VAL A 242 0.83 -4.12 -2.81
CA VAL A 242 1.86 -3.81 -3.80
C VAL A 242 1.26 -3.32 -5.12
N ALA A 243 0.14 -3.89 -5.58
CA ALA A 243 -0.55 -3.43 -6.78
C ALA A 243 -1.00 -1.97 -6.65
N PHE A 244 -1.64 -1.60 -5.53
CA PHE A 244 -2.05 -0.22 -5.26
C PHE A 244 -0.86 0.72 -5.08
N THR A 245 0.22 0.25 -4.47
CA THR A 245 1.47 1.01 -4.33
C THR A 245 2.05 1.36 -5.71
N CYS A 246 2.17 0.36 -6.60
CA CYS A 246 2.66 0.57 -7.95
C CYS A 246 1.74 1.50 -8.76
N ALA A 247 0.42 1.33 -8.63
CA ALA A 247 -0.57 2.19 -9.29
C ALA A 247 -0.49 3.65 -8.81
N ALA A 248 -0.33 3.89 -7.50
CA ALA A 248 -0.15 5.24 -6.95
C ALA A 248 1.13 5.89 -7.44
N LEU A 249 2.26 5.17 -7.41
CA LEU A 249 3.54 5.66 -7.94
C LEU A 249 3.47 5.95 -9.45
N ARG A 250 2.75 5.11 -10.22
CA ARG A 250 2.53 5.34 -11.65
C ARG A 250 1.64 6.56 -11.92
N CYS A 251 0.62 6.79 -11.10
CA CYS A 251 -0.20 7.99 -11.19
C CYS A 251 0.62 9.26 -10.88
N ILE A 252 1.47 9.21 -9.85
CA ILE A 252 2.44 10.27 -9.55
C ILE A 252 3.36 10.51 -10.75
N MET A 253 3.96 9.46 -11.33
CA MET A 253 4.80 9.55 -12.53
C MET A 253 4.07 10.22 -13.71
N LYS A 254 2.78 9.92 -13.93
CA LYS A 254 1.98 10.58 -14.97
C LYS A 254 1.83 12.09 -14.74
N LEU A 255 1.77 12.55 -13.48
CA LEU A 255 1.76 13.99 -13.16
C LEU A 255 3.09 14.66 -13.54
N PHE A 256 4.21 13.93 -13.49
CA PHE A 256 5.51 14.34 -14.03
C PHE A 256 5.60 14.31 -15.57
N SER A 257 4.51 13.96 -16.28
CA SER A 257 4.49 13.81 -17.74
C SER A 257 3.67 14.85 -18.52
N GLY A 258 2.81 15.64 -17.87
CA GLY A 258 2.18 16.83 -18.47
C GLY A 258 3.12 18.02 -18.30
N ILE A 259 3.56 18.78 -19.31
CA ILE A 259 2.80 19.43 -20.38
C ILE A 259 3.67 19.47 -21.65
N LYS A 260 3.20 18.91 -22.77
CA LYS A 260 3.66 19.34 -24.10
C LYS A 260 3.10 20.75 -24.33
N ARG A 261 3.86 21.81 -24.05
CA ARG A 261 3.54 23.11 -24.66
C ARG A 261 3.92 22.99 -26.13
N LYS A 262 2.95 23.21 -27.03
CA LYS A 262 3.25 23.73 -28.37
C LYS A 262 3.95 25.07 -28.15
N ILE A 263 5.27 25.06 -28.07
CA ILE A 263 6.06 26.26 -28.29
C ILE A 263 6.41 26.20 -29.77
N ASP A 264 5.58 26.85 -30.58
CA ASP A 264 5.98 27.27 -31.92
C ASP A 264 7.15 28.26 -31.74
N ARG A 265 8.36 27.74 -31.73
CA ARG A 265 9.61 28.42 -32.10
C ARG A 265 10.71 27.37 -32.21
N ALA A 266 11.38 27.41 -33.34
CA ALA A 266 12.43 26.48 -33.75
C ALA A 266 13.66 26.54 -32.82
N SER A 267 13.61 25.81 -31.72
CA SER A 267 14.79 25.36 -30.97
C SER A 267 14.40 24.13 -30.16
N HIS A 268 14.71 22.94 -30.68
CA HIS A 268 14.55 21.69 -29.97
C HIS A 268 15.45 21.67 -28.73
N GLN A 269 14.87 21.79 -27.53
CA GLN A 269 15.50 21.26 -26.33
C GLN A 269 14.52 20.34 -25.61
N VAL A 270 14.99 19.11 -25.44
CA VAL A 270 14.34 17.97 -24.81
C VAL A 270 13.94 18.36 -23.39
N VAL A 271 12.66 18.16 -23.05
CA VAL A 271 12.18 18.30 -21.66
C VAL A 271 13.02 17.37 -20.78
N HIS A 272 13.91 17.93 -19.96
CA HIS A 272 14.73 17.14 -19.03
C HIS A 272 13.79 16.34 -18.11
N LEU A 273 13.93 15.00 -18.15
CA LEU A 273 13.18 14.10 -17.28
C LEU A 273 13.58 14.39 -15.83
N THR A 274 12.61 14.71 -14.96
CA THR A 274 12.86 14.81 -13.52
C THR A 274 13.43 13.48 -12.99
N LEU A 275 14.22 13.53 -11.91
CA LEU A 275 14.76 12.32 -11.29
C LEU A 275 13.63 11.34 -10.92
N ALA A 276 12.54 11.85 -10.34
CA ALA A 276 11.33 11.09 -10.05
C ALA A 276 10.83 10.36 -11.29
N ARG A 277 10.69 11.03 -12.44
CA ARG A 277 10.24 10.37 -13.66
C ARG A 277 11.24 9.30 -14.13
N LYS A 278 12.54 9.61 -14.16
CA LYS A 278 13.59 8.66 -14.57
C LYS A 278 13.58 7.38 -13.73
N VAL A 279 13.31 7.50 -12.42
CA VAL A 279 13.23 6.36 -11.50
C VAL A 279 11.91 5.62 -11.66
N LEU A 280 10.78 6.32 -11.59
CA LEU A 280 9.45 5.72 -11.61
C LEU A 280 9.09 5.07 -12.95
N THR A 281 9.67 5.50 -14.08
CA THR A 281 9.46 4.83 -15.39
C THR A 281 10.05 3.43 -15.46
N ARG A 282 10.95 3.07 -14.52
CA ARG A 282 11.52 1.72 -14.43
C ARG A 282 10.64 0.76 -13.64
N LEU A 283 9.59 1.26 -13.01
CA LEU A 283 8.58 0.44 -12.34
C LEU A 283 7.68 -0.18 -13.40
N ASP A 284 7.80 -1.49 -13.57
CA ASP A 284 6.84 -2.31 -14.31
C ASP A 284 5.95 -3.06 -13.30
N PRO A 285 4.71 -2.59 -13.06
CA PRO A 285 3.81 -3.22 -12.08
C PRO A 285 3.50 -4.67 -12.43
N CYS A 286 3.33 -5.01 -13.72
CA CYS A 286 3.06 -6.39 -14.15
C CYS A 286 4.23 -7.31 -13.81
N HIS A 287 5.46 -6.86 -14.07
CA HIS A 287 6.66 -7.62 -13.70
C HIS A 287 6.76 -7.82 -12.17
N ILE A 288 6.56 -6.75 -11.39
CA ILE A 288 6.59 -6.81 -9.92
C ILE A 288 5.54 -7.78 -9.38
N LEU A 289 4.30 -7.70 -9.87
CA LEU A 289 3.22 -8.59 -9.46
C LEU A 289 3.48 -10.03 -9.89
N THR A 290 4.10 -10.25 -11.06
CA THR A 290 4.49 -11.59 -11.51
C THR A 290 5.56 -12.20 -10.60
N CYS A 291 6.56 -11.42 -10.20
CA CYS A 291 7.58 -11.84 -9.24
C CYS A 291 6.96 -12.21 -7.89
N MET A 292 6.01 -11.40 -7.40
CA MET A 292 5.29 -11.72 -6.17
C MET A 292 4.46 -12.99 -6.25
N SER A 293 3.73 -13.20 -7.35
CA SER A 293 2.89 -14.40 -7.51
C SER A 293 3.73 -15.68 -7.68
N LYS A 294 5.01 -15.57 -8.04
CA LYS A 294 5.95 -16.70 -8.20
C LYS A 294 6.92 -16.84 -7.02
N ASP A 295 6.84 -15.98 -6.01
CA ASP A 295 7.83 -15.84 -4.93
C ASP A 295 9.28 -15.65 -5.41
N ASP A 296 9.48 -15.13 -6.63
CA ASP A 296 10.80 -14.84 -7.22
C ASP A 296 11.14 -13.35 -7.10
N LEU A 297 11.40 -12.94 -5.87
CA LEU A 297 11.68 -11.56 -5.52
C LEU A 297 13.11 -11.12 -5.92
N GLU A 298 14.04 -12.06 -6.10
CA GLU A 298 15.42 -11.76 -6.50
C GLU A 298 15.50 -11.20 -7.92
N ALA A 299 14.56 -11.58 -8.79
CA ALA A 299 14.42 -11.01 -10.14
C ALA A 299 14.21 -9.48 -10.14
N LEU A 300 13.82 -8.86 -9.02
CA LEU A 300 13.68 -7.41 -8.89
C LEU A 300 14.99 -6.67 -8.58
N THR A 301 16.04 -7.38 -8.16
CA THR A 301 17.39 -6.84 -7.91
C THR A 301 17.92 -5.93 -9.03
N PRO A 302 17.91 -6.33 -10.32
CA PRO A 302 18.35 -5.46 -11.41
C PRO A 302 17.53 -4.16 -11.51
N VAL A 303 16.21 -4.23 -11.30
CA VAL A 303 15.33 -3.05 -11.34
C VAL A 303 15.70 -2.07 -10.23
N VAL A 304 15.90 -2.56 -9.00
CA VAL A 304 16.32 -1.73 -7.87
C VAL A 304 17.69 -1.10 -8.11
N ARG A 305 18.65 -1.88 -8.64
CA ARG A 305 19.99 -1.38 -8.98
C ARG A 305 19.94 -0.27 -10.03
N ASP A 306 19.13 -0.43 -11.07
CA ASP A 306 18.99 0.57 -12.13
C ASP A 306 18.31 1.85 -11.62
N MET A 307 17.31 1.72 -10.75
CA MET A 307 16.68 2.86 -10.08
C MET A 307 17.67 3.59 -9.17
N ALA A 308 18.39 2.85 -8.33
CA ALA A 308 19.35 3.39 -7.38
C ALA A 308 20.55 4.04 -8.07
N SER A 309 21.01 3.51 -9.21
CA SER A 309 22.07 4.14 -10.01
C SER A 309 21.70 5.55 -10.48
N ALA A 310 20.42 5.80 -10.79
CA ALA A 310 19.94 7.12 -11.17
C ALA A 310 19.90 8.08 -9.96
N VAL A 311 19.53 7.58 -8.78
CA VAL A 311 19.55 8.35 -7.53
C VAL A 311 20.98 8.69 -7.12
N ASN A 312 21.90 7.71 -7.10
CA ASN A 312 23.32 7.94 -6.80
C ASN A 312 23.96 8.93 -7.78
N GLY A 313 23.64 8.83 -9.07
CA GLY A 313 24.10 9.78 -10.08
C GLY A 313 23.60 11.21 -9.85
N SER A 314 22.47 11.38 -9.16
CA SER A 314 21.95 12.71 -8.82
C SER A 314 22.73 13.38 -7.69
N PHE A 315 23.31 12.61 -6.76
CA PHE A 315 24.14 13.16 -5.69
C PHE A 315 25.50 13.66 -6.20
N LYS A 316 26.07 13.01 -7.23
CA LYS A 316 27.39 13.32 -7.79
C LYS A 316 27.41 14.50 -8.77
N LYS A 317 26.26 14.82 -9.37
CA LYS A 317 26.14 15.94 -10.31
C LYS A 317 25.71 17.19 -9.54
N GLU A 318 26.65 18.12 -9.33
CA GLU A 318 26.37 19.51 -8.96
C GLU A 318 25.77 20.32 -10.12
N GLU A 319 25.58 19.71 -11.31
CA GLU A 319 25.19 20.45 -12.51
C GLU A 319 23.68 20.68 -12.66
N ASP A 320 23.41 21.97 -12.84
CA ASP A 320 22.27 22.65 -13.42
C ASP A 320 20.95 22.58 -12.66
N SER A 321 20.78 23.59 -11.80
CA SER A 321 19.52 24.29 -11.58
C SER A 321 18.94 24.76 -12.92
N LEU A 322 18.44 23.83 -13.72
CA LEU A 322 17.51 24.14 -14.79
C LEU A 322 16.19 24.48 -14.13
N VAL A 323 16.05 25.77 -13.86
CA VAL A 323 14.81 26.47 -13.55
C VAL A 323 13.71 25.80 -14.38
N THR A 324 12.77 25.15 -13.70
CA THR A 324 11.58 24.59 -14.33
C THR A 324 10.60 25.72 -14.65
N ASP A 325 11.07 26.70 -15.42
CA ASP A 325 10.28 27.84 -15.82
C ASP A 325 9.12 27.35 -16.71
N GLY A 326 7.93 27.35 -16.10
CA GLY A 326 6.67 27.05 -16.78
C GLY A 326 6.11 25.64 -16.59
N TRP A 327 6.70 24.78 -15.76
CA TRP A 327 6.11 23.49 -15.44
C TRP A 327 5.07 23.60 -14.32
N LYS A 328 3.79 23.38 -14.64
CA LYS A 328 2.69 23.38 -13.65
C LYS A 328 2.43 21.94 -13.19
N LEU A 329 3.13 21.51 -12.15
CA LEU A 329 2.86 20.25 -11.47
C LEU A 329 1.54 20.32 -10.69
N ASP A 330 0.69 19.30 -10.80
CA ASP A 330 -0.47 19.14 -9.93
C ASP A 330 -0.04 18.64 -8.55
N VAL A 331 0.38 19.59 -7.70
CA VAL A 331 0.82 19.34 -6.32
C VAL A 331 -0.28 18.66 -5.49
N MET A 332 -1.54 19.03 -5.70
CA MET A 332 -2.69 18.41 -5.03
C MET A 332 -2.90 16.97 -5.49
N GLY A 333 -2.70 16.70 -6.79
CA GLY A 333 -2.66 15.34 -7.34
C GLY A 333 -1.57 14.50 -6.67
N VAL A 334 -0.34 15.02 -6.55
CA VAL A 334 0.75 14.29 -5.89
C VAL A 334 0.40 14.01 -4.43
N GLN A 335 -0.07 15.02 -3.69
CA GLN A 335 -0.44 14.85 -2.28
C GLN A 335 -1.53 13.77 -2.11
N ARG A 336 -2.56 13.76 -2.97
CA ARG A 336 -3.61 12.73 -2.95
C ARG A 336 -3.05 11.32 -3.12
N TYR A 337 -2.17 11.10 -4.09
CA TYR A 337 -1.56 9.77 -4.31
C TYR A 337 -0.56 9.39 -3.22
N LEU A 338 0.16 10.34 -2.62
CA LEU A 338 1.02 10.07 -1.46
C LEU A 338 0.21 9.69 -0.22
N HIS A 339 -0.97 10.28 -0.02
CA HIS A 339 -1.88 9.88 1.06
C HIS A 339 -2.42 8.46 0.87
N ILE A 340 -2.67 8.04 -0.38
CA ILE A 340 -3.01 6.63 -0.67
C ILE A 340 -1.86 5.70 -0.22
N LEU A 341 -0.60 6.07 -0.49
CA LEU A 341 0.55 5.28 -0.04
C LEU A 341 0.66 5.21 1.49
N GLU A 342 0.35 6.30 2.19
CA GLU A 342 0.34 6.37 3.66
C GLU A 342 -0.69 5.41 4.28
N LEU A 343 -1.84 5.22 3.64
CA LEU A 343 -2.89 4.31 4.13
C LEU A 343 -2.56 2.82 3.94
N LEU A 344 -1.56 2.50 3.12
CA LEU A 344 -1.17 1.12 2.84
C LEU A 344 -0.16 0.61 3.89
N PRO A 345 -0.20 -0.67 4.28
CA PRO A 345 0.67 -1.22 5.31
C PRO A 345 2.03 -1.60 4.72
N LEU A 346 2.74 -0.60 4.17
CA LEU A 346 4.00 -0.78 3.45
C LEU A 346 5.10 -1.41 4.31
N GLN A 347 5.01 -1.25 5.63
CA GLN A 347 5.91 -1.85 6.63
C GLN A 347 5.98 -3.39 6.57
N HIS A 348 4.94 -4.06 6.06
CA HIS A 348 4.87 -5.52 5.96
C HIS A 348 5.29 -6.06 4.59
N THR A 349 5.79 -5.19 3.69
CA THR A 349 6.28 -5.62 2.38
C THR A 349 7.63 -6.35 2.48
N PRO A 350 7.96 -7.26 1.55
CA PRO A 350 9.26 -7.92 1.51
C PRO A 350 10.45 -6.94 1.39
N GLY A 351 11.63 -7.32 1.89
CA GLY A 351 12.81 -6.44 1.97
C GLY A 351 13.21 -5.80 0.64
N ILE A 352 13.24 -6.56 -0.47
CA ILE A 352 13.58 -6.00 -1.80
C ILE A 352 12.56 -4.97 -2.29
N LEU A 353 11.28 -5.17 -1.96
CA LEU A 353 10.21 -4.24 -2.31
C LEU A 353 10.32 -2.99 -1.45
N LYS A 354 10.70 -3.11 -0.16
CA LYS A 354 11.03 -1.94 0.66
C LYS A 354 12.17 -1.13 0.05
N SER A 355 13.26 -1.77 -0.41
CA SER A 355 14.36 -1.08 -1.08
C SER A 355 13.89 -0.33 -2.34
N LEU A 356 13.05 -0.98 -3.17
CA LEU A 356 12.43 -0.36 -4.35
C LEU A 356 11.58 0.87 -3.98
N LEU A 357 10.78 0.78 -2.92
CA LEU A 357 9.94 1.87 -2.44
C LEU A 357 10.76 3.02 -1.86
N VAL A 358 11.78 2.73 -1.05
CA VAL A 358 12.70 3.74 -0.50
C VAL A 358 13.38 4.50 -1.63
N VAL A 359 13.91 3.80 -2.65
CA VAL A 359 14.53 4.45 -3.83
C VAL A 359 13.53 5.33 -4.59
N SER A 360 12.28 4.89 -4.71
CA SER A 360 11.20 5.66 -5.36
C SER A 360 10.85 6.93 -4.58
N ILE A 361 10.73 6.83 -3.25
CA ILE A 361 10.43 7.96 -2.34
C ILE A 361 11.60 8.95 -2.33
N LEU A 362 12.84 8.47 -2.28
CA LEU A 362 14.03 9.34 -2.36
C LEU A 362 14.09 10.11 -3.69
N ALA A 363 13.77 9.45 -4.81
CA ALA A 363 13.72 10.11 -6.11
C ALA A 363 12.66 11.23 -6.15
N LEU A 364 11.50 11.03 -5.50
CA LEU A 364 10.47 12.06 -5.33
C LEU A 364 10.97 13.19 -4.45
N ALA A 365 11.52 12.88 -3.27
CA ALA A 365 12.05 13.85 -2.32
C ALA A 365 13.11 14.76 -2.97
N ILE A 366 14.13 14.18 -3.61
CA ILE A 366 15.17 14.94 -4.32
C ILE A 366 14.57 15.83 -5.42
N THR A 367 13.54 15.35 -6.14
CA THR A 367 12.88 16.14 -7.18
C THR A 367 12.16 17.35 -6.60
N PHE A 368 11.48 17.20 -5.45
CA PHE A 368 10.80 18.30 -4.78
C PHE A 368 11.76 19.29 -4.13
N GLU A 369 12.84 18.82 -3.51
CA GLU A 369 13.86 19.69 -2.91
C GLU A 369 14.60 20.55 -3.94
N ARG A 370 14.77 20.05 -5.17
CA ARG A 370 15.41 20.78 -6.26
C ARG A 370 14.47 21.69 -7.05
N SER A 371 13.18 21.66 -6.75
CA SER A 371 12.19 22.44 -7.49
C SER A 371 11.99 23.81 -6.83
N ASP A 372 12.18 24.90 -7.60
CA ASP A 372 11.92 26.30 -7.19
C ASP A 372 10.40 26.62 -7.02
N ILE A 373 9.61 25.63 -6.60
CA ILE A 373 8.18 25.81 -6.42
C ILE A 373 7.96 26.66 -5.16
N SER A 374 7.72 27.95 -5.35
CA SER A 374 7.44 28.97 -4.31
C SER A 374 6.09 28.79 -3.59
N ARG A 375 5.79 27.60 -3.06
CA ARG A 375 4.51 27.28 -2.38
C ARG A 375 4.73 26.78 -0.95
N GLY A 376 4.86 27.71 -0.01
CA GLY A 376 5.32 27.48 1.37
C GLY A 376 4.54 26.47 2.24
N GLU A 377 3.25 26.21 1.97
CA GLU A 377 2.44 25.28 2.80
C GLU A 377 2.12 23.92 2.13
N GLN A 378 1.96 23.87 0.80
CA GLN A 378 1.63 22.61 0.13
C GLN A 378 2.85 21.68 0.03
N LEU A 379 4.04 22.26 -0.14
CA LEU A 379 5.30 21.51 -0.16
C LEU A 379 5.67 21.00 1.24
N SER A 380 5.37 21.74 2.30
CA SER A 380 5.64 21.26 3.66
C SER A 380 4.83 20.01 3.99
N ASN A 381 3.56 19.95 3.56
CA ASN A 381 2.73 18.75 3.69
C ASN A 381 3.29 17.56 2.89
N ILE A 382 3.71 17.77 1.64
CA ILE A 382 4.32 16.71 0.82
C ILE A 382 5.63 16.23 1.43
N ARG A 383 6.50 17.15 1.88
CA ARG A 383 7.76 16.80 2.56
C ARG A 383 7.47 16.01 3.84
N SER A 384 6.48 16.43 4.63
CA SER A 384 6.07 15.69 5.83
C SER A 384 5.60 14.27 5.49
N LEU A 385 4.76 14.10 4.45
CA LEU A 385 4.34 12.76 3.99
C LEU A 385 5.53 11.91 3.54
N LEU A 386 6.42 12.46 2.72
CA LEU A 386 7.59 11.73 2.20
C LEU A 386 8.56 11.31 3.30
N TYR A 387 8.97 12.24 4.16
CA TYR A 387 10.03 11.98 5.16
C TYR A 387 9.48 11.30 6.42
N ARG A 388 8.38 11.80 6.99
CA ARG A 388 7.85 11.32 8.27
C ARG A 388 7.05 10.04 8.14
N HIS A 389 6.14 9.97 7.17
CA HIS A 389 5.17 8.88 7.10
C HIS A 389 5.67 7.74 6.22
N LEU A 390 6.26 8.06 5.06
CA LEU A 390 6.69 7.05 4.09
C LEU A 390 8.12 6.56 4.33
N LEU A 391 9.12 7.46 4.29
CA LEU A 391 10.53 7.08 4.40
C LEU A 391 10.85 6.49 5.78
N LEU A 392 10.53 7.22 6.85
CA LEU A 392 10.78 6.73 8.21
C LEU A 392 9.94 5.49 8.53
N GLY A 393 8.66 5.45 8.13
CA GLY A 393 7.79 4.29 8.34
C GLY A 393 8.30 3.02 7.64
N LEU A 394 8.89 3.14 6.45
CA LEU A 394 9.54 2.01 5.77
C LEU A 394 10.83 1.58 6.45
N LEU A 395 11.63 2.52 6.96
CA LEU A 395 12.91 2.25 7.59
C LEU A 395 12.78 1.71 9.02
N ASP A 396 11.73 2.07 9.74
CA ASP A 396 11.46 1.61 11.11
C ASP A 396 10.72 0.25 11.16
N SER A 397 10.51 -0.37 10.01
CA SER A 397 9.72 -1.59 9.87
C SER A 397 10.54 -2.89 10.05
N PRO A 398 9.93 -4.00 10.51
CA PRO A 398 10.63 -5.27 10.71
C PRO A 398 11.14 -5.86 9.38
N GLY A 399 12.41 -6.24 9.32
CA GLY A 399 13.09 -6.64 8.08
C GLY A 399 13.51 -5.41 7.27
N LEU A 400 14.64 -4.83 7.65
CA LEU A 400 15.21 -3.61 7.06
C LEU A 400 15.41 -3.77 5.54
N PRO A 401 15.17 -2.72 4.75
CA PRO A 401 15.55 -2.72 3.33
C PRO A 401 17.07 -2.86 3.23
N ASP A 402 17.54 -3.69 2.29
CA ASP A 402 18.95 -3.68 1.91
C ASP A 402 19.18 -2.41 1.09
N LEU A 403 19.71 -1.37 1.71
CA LEU A 403 20.09 -0.12 1.05
C LEU A 403 21.57 -0.11 0.69
N SER A 404 22.40 -0.78 1.48
CA SER A 404 23.86 -0.89 1.28
C SER A 404 24.24 -1.41 -0.10
N SER A 405 23.48 -2.37 -0.63
CA SER A 405 23.78 -2.98 -1.93
C SER A 405 23.45 -2.08 -3.13
N TYR A 406 22.70 -0.99 -2.93
CA TYR A 406 22.16 -0.19 -4.04
C TYR A 406 22.49 1.31 -3.94
N LEU A 407 22.48 1.90 -2.75
CA LEU A 407 22.66 3.33 -2.54
C LEU A 407 24.00 3.65 -1.88
N SER A 408 24.60 4.78 -2.26
CA SER A 408 25.74 5.32 -1.54
C SER A 408 25.26 6.01 -0.25
N ILE A 409 25.31 5.28 0.85
CA ILE A 409 24.77 5.73 2.15
C ILE A 409 25.47 7.00 2.65
N GLY A 410 26.79 7.12 2.43
CA GLY A 410 27.53 8.32 2.78
C GLY A 410 27.04 9.57 2.03
N GLN A 411 26.80 9.46 0.73
CA GLN A 411 26.26 10.55 -0.09
C GLN A 411 24.82 10.90 0.31
N LEU A 412 24.00 9.90 0.59
CA LEU A 412 22.63 10.09 1.07
C LEU A 412 22.60 10.80 2.42
N ALA A 413 23.44 10.38 3.37
CA ALA A 413 23.53 10.99 4.69
C ALA A 413 24.03 12.44 4.61
N ASN A 414 25.03 12.71 3.77
CA ASN A 414 25.50 14.07 3.50
C ASN A 414 24.41 14.93 2.86
N TRP A 415 23.64 14.39 1.91
CA TRP A 415 22.52 15.13 1.33
C TRP A 415 21.44 15.45 2.38
N LEU A 416 21.01 14.47 3.18
CA LEU A 416 19.98 14.67 4.21
C LEU A 416 20.39 15.65 5.31
N THR A 417 21.67 15.68 5.70
CA THR A 417 22.18 16.61 6.72
C THR A 417 22.15 18.07 6.28
N ASN A 418 22.26 18.30 4.97
CA ASN A 418 22.23 19.64 4.39
C ASN A 418 20.81 20.16 4.12
N LEU A 419 19.76 19.35 4.35
CA LEU A 419 18.36 19.76 4.17
C LEU A 419 17.72 20.26 5.46
N ASP A 420 16.77 21.19 5.32
CA ASP A 420 15.83 21.54 6.37
C ASP A 420 14.65 20.55 6.39
N LEU A 421 14.84 19.41 7.05
CA LEU A 421 13.83 18.35 7.15
C LEU A 421 12.65 18.78 8.06
N PRO A 422 11.39 18.56 7.66
CA PRO A 422 10.20 18.86 8.47
C PRO A 422 9.95 17.77 9.53
N LEU A 423 10.99 17.41 10.26
CA LEU A 423 11.02 16.37 11.28
C LEU A 423 11.46 16.98 12.60
N SER A 424 10.92 16.49 13.72
CA SER A 424 11.50 16.78 15.03
C SER A 424 12.91 16.17 15.11
N ARG A 425 13.75 16.71 16.00
CA ARG A 425 15.14 16.24 16.14
C ARG A 425 15.22 14.74 16.43
N ASP A 426 14.33 14.22 17.28
CA ASP A 426 14.29 12.79 17.62
C ASP A 426 13.99 11.91 16.39
N LEU A 427 13.06 12.34 15.54
CA LEU A 427 12.73 11.64 14.30
C LEU A 427 13.85 11.73 13.27
N GLN A 428 14.62 12.83 13.24
CA GLN A 428 15.82 12.93 12.41
C GLN A 428 16.90 11.96 12.89
N CYS A 429 17.17 11.90 14.21
CA CYS A 429 18.10 10.94 14.80
C CYS A 429 17.69 9.50 14.46
N LEU A 430 16.39 9.17 14.63
CA LEU A 430 15.87 7.85 14.29
C LEU A 430 16.02 7.53 12.80
N LEU A 431 15.75 8.49 11.90
CA LEU A 431 15.96 8.33 10.47
C LEU A 431 17.41 7.95 10.15
N PHE A 432 18.38 8.71 10.69
CA PHE A 432 19.80 8.43 10.50
C PHE A 432 20.20 7.10 11.12
N GLN A 433 19.70 6.76 12.32
CA GLN A 433 19.97 5.49 12.97
C GLN A 433 19.53 4.32 12.08
N ARG A 434 18.30 4.35 11.55
CA ARG A 434 17.79 3.28 10.67
C ARG A 434 18.52 3.22 9.33
N LEU A 435 18.88 4.37 8.75
CA LEU A 435 19.72 4.40 7.54
C LEU A 435 21.08 3.74 7.78
N PHE A 436 21.74 4.03 8.90
CA PHE A 436 23.03 3.44 9.22
C PHE A 436 22.93 1.96 9.62
N GLU A 437 21.89 1.55 10.37
CA GLU A 437 21.62 0.14 10.67
C GLU A 437 21.50 -0.70 9.39
N SER A 438 20.81 -0.19 8.37
CA SER A 438 20.70 -0.86 7.07
C SER A 438 22.02 -0.97 6.30
N SER A 439 23.04 -0.18 6.68
CA SER A 439 24.33 -0.09 5.99
C SER A 439 25.45 -0.91 6.62
N LEU A 440 25.32 -1.27 7.90
CA LEU A 440 26.35 -2.02 8.64
C LEU A 440 26.30 -3.54 8.42
N SER A 441 25.38 -4.01 7.58
CA SER A 441 25.30 -5.40 7.12
C SER A 441 26.39 -5.77 6.12
N CYS A 442 27.15 -4.79 5.59
CA CYS A 442 28.22 -5.02 4.61
C CYS A 442 29.50 -4.23 4.98
N SER A 443 30.65 -4.90 5.02
CA SER A 443 31.94 -4.29 5.40
C SER A 443 32.42 -3.21 4.41
N SER A 444 32.03 -3.30 3.13
CA SER A 444 32.41 -2.32 2.11
C SER A 444 31.74 -0.94 2.29
N THR A 445 30.60 -0.88 2.97
CA THR A 445 29.81 0.34 3.15
C THR A 445 30.40 1.25 4.22
N LEU A 446 31.09 0.69 5.22
CA LEU A 446 31.83 1.44 6.24
C LEU A 446 32.94 2.31 5.64
N HIS A 447 33.63 1.81 4.61
CA HIS A 447 34.64 2.59 3.89
C HIS A 447 34.02 3.74 3.09
N GLN A 448 32.87 3.51 2.43
CA GLN A 448 32.14 4.56 1.71
C GLN A 448 31.65 5.67 2.65
N LEU A 449 31.21 5.32 3.86
CA LEU A 449 30.82 6.30 4.88
C LEU A 449 31.98 7.22 5.25
N GLN A 450 33.20 6.68 5.37
CA GLN A 450 34.38 7.48 5.69
C GLN A 450 34.73 8.49 4.59
N ASP A 451 34.63 8.08 3.33
CA ASP A 451 35.06 8.90 2.21
C ASP A 451 34.06 10.02 1.90
N GLU A 452 32.78 9.84 2.24
CA GLU A 452 31.70 10.76 1.84
C GLU A 452 31.10 11.57 3.01
N MET A 453 31.26 11.14 4.27
CA MET A 453 30.76 11.91 5.42
C MET A 453 31.81 12.91 5.95
N PRO A 454 31.52 14.22 5.95
CA PRO A 454 32.46 15.24 6.42
C PRO A 454 32.93 15.01 7.86
N VAL A 455 32.03 14.53 8.73
CA VAL A 455 32.29 14.27 10.16
C VAL A 455 33.38 13.19 10.37
N LEU A 456 33.57 12.29 9.40
CA LEU A 456 34.54 11.19 9.47
C LEU A 456 35.87 11.48 8.75
N GLN A 457 35.92 12.54 7.93
CA GLN A 457 37.10 12.95 7.18
C GLN A 457 38.11 13.70 8.07
N LYS A 458 39.40 13.53 7.78
CA LYS A 458 40.50 14.09 8.59
C LYS A 458 40.82 15.58 8.28
N GLN A 459 40.31 16.15 7.20
CA GLN A 459 40.95 17.31 6.53
C GLN A 459 40.12 18.58 6.30
N SER A 460 38.84 18.71 6.72
CA SER A 460 38.20 20.02 6.59
C SER A 460 38.75 20.97 7.66
N SER A 461 39.48 21.99 7.24
CA SER A 461 39.91 23.14 8.07
C SER A 461 38.77 24.15 8.29
N GLN A 462 37.61 23.92 7.67
CA GLN A 462 36.35 24.60 7.92
C GLN A 462 35.34 23.53 8.37
N TRP A 463 35.27 23.30 9.68
CA TRP A 463 34.20 22.50 10.28
C TRP A 463 32.94 23.36 10.33
N PRO A 464 31.78 22.88 9.86
CA PRO A 464 30.55 23.62 10.08
C PRO A 464 30.24 23.55 11.58
N GLN A 465 30.05 24.72 12.20
CA GLN A 465 29.60 24.88 13.59
C GLN A 465 28.13 24.42 13.79
N ASP A 466 27.62 23.54 12.93
CA ASP A 466 26.19 23.29 12.78
C ASP A 466 25.74 22.10 13.64
N MET A 467 24.87 22.39 14.60
CA MET A 467 24.10 21.44 15.41
C MET A 467 23.41 20.33 14.60
N LYS A 468 23.14 20.56 13.30
CA LYS A 468 22.55 19.58 12.38
C LYS A 468 23.42 18.35 12.17
N THR A 469 24.75 18.52 12.16
CA THR A 469 25.70 17.41 11.96
C THR A 469 25.89 16.55 13.21
N LEU A 470 25.60 17.11 14.39
CA LEU A 470 25.73 16.42 15.67
C LEU A 470 24.71 15.29 15.82
N GLY A 471 23.45 15.51 15.43
CA GLY A 471 22.41 14.47 15.49
C GLY A 471 22.77 13.24 14.65
N THR A 472 23.28 13.46 13.43
CA THR A 472 23.76 12.39 12.56
C THR A 472 24.99 11.68 13.11
N ALA A 473 25.92 12.42 13.73
CA ALA A 473 27.10 11.84 14.38
C ALA A 473 26.73 10.95 15.58
N VAL A 474 25.78 11.40 16.40
CA VAL A 474 25.26 10.66 17.56
C VAL A 474 24.51 9.41 17.10
N ALA A 475 23.63 9.52 16.10
CA ALA A 475 22.93 8.37 15.53
C ALA A 475 23.92 7.32 14.99
N LEU A 476 24.94 7.73 14.22
CA LEU A 476 25.97 6.81 13.72
C LEU A 476 26.73 6.13 14.87
N LEU A 477 27.07 6.88 15.93
CA LEU A 477 27.75 6.34 17.10
C LEU A 477 26.90 5.30 17.84
N GLN A 478 25.61 5.55 18.01
CA GLN A 478 24.67 4.59 18.62
C GLN A 478 24.62 3.27 17.86
N VAL A 479 24.60 3.33 16.53
CA VAL A 479 24.59 2.13 15.70
C VAL A 479 25.94 1.39 15.80
N LEU A 480 27.06 2.12 15.71
CA LEU A 480 28.40 1.52 15.82
C LEU A 480 28.65 0.86 17.19
N ASN A 481 28.10 1.41 18.28
CA ASN A 481 28.22 0.82 19.62
C ASN A 481 27.44 -0.50 19.77
N LYS A 482 26.38 -0.70 18.97
CA LYS A 482 25.57 -1.93 18.97
C LYS A 482 26.05 -2.96 17.94
N HIS A 483 27.06 -2.63 17.12
CA HIS A 483 27.55 -3.50 16.05
C HIS A 483 28.58 -4.50 16.60
N GLU A 484 28.25 -5.78 16.53
CA GLU A 484 29.06 -6.89 17.10
C GLU A 484 29.79 -7.71 16.01
N ASN A 485 30.22 -7.11 14.89
CA ASN A 485 30.97 -7.85 13.87
C ASN A 485 32.49 -7.86 14.18
N PRO A 486 33.12 -9.03 14.43
CA PRO A 486 34.54 -9.13 14.76
C PRO A 486 35.48 -8.71 13.60
N GLU A 487 35.05 -8.82 12.34
CA GLU A 487 35.90 -8.48 11.18
C GLU A 487 36.11 -6.97 11.01
N ASP A 488 35.11 -6.16 11.37
CA ASP A 488 35.12 -4.70 11.24
C ASP A 488 35.49 -3.97 12.54
N GLN A 489 35.72 -4.70 13.63
CA GLN A 489 35.88 -4.15 14.99
C GLN A 489 36.97 -3.06 15.07
N SER A 490 38.10 -3.25 14.38
CA SER A 490 39.19 -2.26 14.36
C SER A 490 38.81 -0.95 13.63
N LEU A 491 37.97 -1.06 12.60
CA LEU A 491 37.48 0.08 11.80
C LEU A 491 36.36 0.81 12.56
N CYS A 492 35.44 0.07 13.19
CA CYS A 492 34.38 0.60 14.05
C CYS A 492 34.98 1.39 15.23
N LEU A 493 35.96 0.84 15.95
CA LEU A 493 36.66 1.54 17.03
C LEU A 493 37.36 2.83 16.55
N LYS A 494 37.93 2.80 15.35
CA LYS A 494 38.56 3.97 14.73
C LYS A 494 37.53 5.06 14.41
N TYR A 495 36.34 4.70 13.94
CA TYR A 495 35.26 5.64 13.65
C TYR A 495 34.59 6.17 14.91
N GLN A 496 34.32 5.31 15.90
CA GLN A 496 33.87 5.72 17.24
C GLN A 496 34.82 6.78 17.80
N ARG A 497 36.14 6.52 17.84
CA ARG A 497 37.14 7.49 18.32
C ARG A 497 37.14 8.81 17.54
N ARG A 498 36.83 8.81 16.25
CA ARG A 498 36.72 10.04 15.44
C ARG A 498 35.45 10.81 15.77
N LEU A 499 34.30 10.14 15.76
CA LEU A 499 33.00 10.72 16.10
C LEU A 499 33.01 11.32 17.50
N LEU A 500 33.56 10.59 18.48
CA LEU A 500 33.70 11.06 19.86
C LEU A 500 34.54 12.33 19.94
N ARG A 501 35.70 12.40 19.28
CA ARG A 501 36.52 13.63 19.23
C ARG A 501 35.79 14.79 18.58
N SER A 502 34.99 14.53 17.56
CA SER A 502 34.17 15.53 16.88
C SER A 502 33.07 16.07 17.79
N ILE A 503 32.38 15.20 18.54
CA ILE A 503 31.37 15.56 19.54
C ILE A 503 32.00 16.45 20.63
N VAL A 504 33.16 16.06 21.19
CA VAL A 504 33.87 16.88 22.20
C VAL A 504 34.17 18.28 21.70
N ARG A 505 34.71 18.40 20.48
CA ARG A 505 35.05 19.71 19.92
C ARG A 505 33.82 20.60 19.73
N ILE A 506 32.69 20.02 19.33
CA ILE A 506 31.43 20.75 19.19
C ILE A 506 30.94 21.23 20.57
N MET A 507 31.12 20.42 21.61
CA MET A 507 30.78 20.79 22.99
C MET A 507 31.71 21.85 23.58
N GLU A 508 33.02 21.78 23.31
CA GLU A 508 34.03 22.76 23.75
C GLU A 508 33.76 24.18 23.21
N HIS A 509 33.01 24.31 22.10
CA HIS A 509 32.69 25.59 21.47
C HIS A 509 31.26 26.10 21.79
N GLN A 510 30.47 25.37 22.58
CA GLN A 510 29.14 25.82 23.02
C GLN A 510 29.23 26.57 24.35
N ASP A 511 29.46 27.87 24.26
CA ASP A 511 29.35 28.78 25.39
C ASP A 511 27.86 28.96 25.78
N GLY A 512 27.37 28.14 26.72
CA GLY A 512 26.23 28.46 27.59
C GLY A 512 24.82 28.57 26.98
N ALA A 513 24.60 28.27 25.70
CA ALA A 513 23.25 28.22 25.11
C ALA A 513 22.63 26.82 25.25
N ALA A 514 21.38 26.74 25.73
CA ALA A 514 20.60 25.53 26.01
C ALA A 514 20.98 24.32 25.14
N ALA A 515 21.84 23.44 25.68
CA ALA A 515 22.33 22.26 24.98
C ALA A 515 21.15 21.31 24.69
N SER A 516 21.10 20.78 23.48
CA SER A 516 19.99 19.93 23.04
C SER A 516 20.10 18.52 23.62
N PRO A 517 18.99 17.78 23.79
CA PRO A 517 18.98 16.39 24.29
C PRO A 517 19.98 15.45 23.57
N SER A 518 20.17 15.63 22.27
CA SER A 518 21.14 14.90 21.46
C SER A 518 22.61 15.16 21.82
N VAL A 519 22.94 16.36 22.32
CA VAL A 519 24.29 16.68 22.83
C VAL A 519 24.54 15.89 24.11
N PHE A 520 23.55 15.81 25.00
CA PHE A 520 23.65 15.04 26.24
C PHE A 520 23.67 13.53 25.98
N GLU A 521 22.90 13.05 25.02
CA GLU A 521 22.93 11.64 24.63
C GLU A 521 24.29 11.26 24.02
N GLY A 522 24.84 12.12 23.14
CA GLY A 522 26.21 11.98 22.64
C GLY A 522 27.27 12.02 23.74
N TYR A 523 27.11 12.91 24.72
CA TYR A 523 27.98 13.03 25.89
C TYR A 523 27.92 11.78 26.80
N ASN A 524 26.72 11.26 27.08
CA ASN A 524 26.52 10.06 27.87
C ASN A 524 27.12 8.82 27.18
N LEU A 525 26.90 8.68 25.88
CA LEU A 525 27.51 7.60 25.09
C LEU A 525 29.04 7.68 25.10
N MET A 526 29.58 8.90 25.08
CA MET A 526 31.02 9.13 25.17
C MET A 526 31.59 8.78 26.55
N LEU A 527 30.93 9.22 27.63
CA LEU A 527 31.30 8.88 29.00
C LEU A 527 31.31 7.37 29.21
N ILE A 528 30.26 6.68 28.78
CA ILE A 528 30.15 5.22 28.87
C ILE A 528 31.32 4.56 28.13
N TRP A 529 31.62 4.99 26.91
CA TRP A 529 32.72 4.44 26.12
C TRP A 529 34.10 4.69 26.77
N CYS A 530 34.37 5.91 27.25
CA CYS A 530 35.63 6.24 27.91
C CYS A 530 35.83 5.48 29.23
N LEU A 531 34.73 5.23 29.98
CA LEU A 531 34.74 4.42 31.19
C LEU A 531 34.97 2.93 30.87
N GLN A 532 34.40 2.41 29.79
CA GLN A 532 34.58 1.02 29.36
C GLN A 532 36.00 0.75 28.84
N GLU A 533 36.60 1.69 28.10
CA GLU A 533 37.93 1.56 27.50
C GLU A 533 39.08 2.04 28.41
N GLY A 534 38.77 2.68 29.55
CA GLY A 534 39.77 3.19 30.49
C GLY A 534 40.61 4.37 29.95
N ASP A 535 40.07 5.18 29.04
CA ASP A 535 40.79 6.31 28.41
C ASP A 535 40.81 7.56 29.30
N SER A 536 41.71 7.54 30.30
CA SER A 536 41.90 8.61 31.29
C SER A 536 42.09 10.01 30.70
N LYS A 537 42.73 10.14 29.53
CA LYS A 537 43.00 11.44 28.89
C LYS A 537 41.76 12.10 28.29
N GLN A 538 40.79 11.30 27.82
CA GLN A 538 39.51 11.81 27.32
C GLN A 538 38.57 12.12 28.48
N LEU A 539 38.57 11.28 29.53
CA LEU A 539 37.84 11.51 30.77
C LEU A 539 38.22 12.85 31.43
N GLU A 540 39.51 13.19 31.49
CA GLU A 540 39.97 14.49 32.01
C GLU A 540 39.42 15.70 31.24
N LYS A 541 39.18 15.56 29.93
CA LYS A 541 38.60 16.63 29.08
C LYS A 541 37.08 16.74 29.18
N LEU A 542 36.40 15.64 29.50
CA LEU A 542 34.94 15.60 29.62
C LEU A 542 34.44 16.02 31.00
N THR A 543 35.24 15.78 32.04
CA THR A 543 34.94 16.10 33.46
C THR A 543 34.49 17.56 33.69
N PRO A 544 35.10 18.59 33.06
CA PRO A 544 34.68 19.99 33.26
C PRO A 544 33.27 20.32 32.74
N HIS A 545 32.76 19.56 31.78
CA HIS A 545 31.45 19.75 31.17
C HIS A 545 30.34 18.91 31.84
N LEU A 546 30.72 18.03 32.76
CA LEU A 546 29.83 17.10 33.47
C LEU A 546 28.86 17.86 34.38
N SER A 547 29.32 18.95 35.03
CA SER A 547 28.47 19.87 35.78
C SER A 547 27.45 20.57 34.90
N THR A 548 27.86 21.05 33.72
CA THR A 548 26.97 21.72 32.76
C THR A 548 25.91 20.78 32.19
N VAL A 549 26.24 19.52 31.96
CA VAL A 549 25.27 18.48 31.55
C VAL A 549 24.30 18.15 32.68
N VAL A 550 24.77 17.98 33.90
CA VAL A 550 23.92 17.69 35.07
C VAL A 550 22.98 18.85 35.38
N GLU A 551 23.44 20.09 35.28
CA GLU A 551 22.63 21.30 35.49
C GLU A 551 21.56 21.50 34.39
N ALA A 552 21.88 21.17 33.14
CA ALA A 552 20.95 21.30 32.02
C ALA A 552 19.99 20.10 31.85
N CYS A 553 20.34 18.92 32.37
CA CYS A 553 19.45 17.75 32.44
C CYS A 553 18.37 17.87 33.53
N GLY A 554 18.38 18.93 34.35
CA GLY A 554 17.27 19.31 35.23
C GLY A 554 16.61 18.13 35.94
N VAL A 555 17.31 17.54 36.91
CA VAL A 555 16.60 16.87 38.01
C VAL A 555 15.97 17.98 38.85
N GLU A 556 14.70 18.26 38.58
CA GLU A 556 13.68 18.29 39.63
C GLU A 556 12.85 17.00 39.56
#